data_AF-A0A1G3CHD6-F1
#
_entry.id   AF-A0A1G3CHD6-F1
#
_cell.length_a   1.000
_cell.length_b   1.000
_cell.length_c   1.000
_cell.angle_alpha   90.00
_cell.angle_beta   90.00
_cell.angle_gamma   90.00
#
_symmetry.space_group_name_H-M   'P 1'
#
loop_
_entity.id
_entity.type
_entity.pdbx_description
1 polymer ?
#
loop_
_entity_poly.entity_id
_entity_poly.type
_entity_poly.pdbx_seq_one_letter_code
_entity_poly.pdbx_strand_id
1 'polypeptide(L)'
;MAESKLNVILLRYTTDPEEIVAQAARLCYSPASVDDLKKQVKTKDLASFIEKLTDMRHLSPVEHVTFTFGIEGISRACSHQIVRHRLASYSQQSQRYVGQQSKKSSGFNFIVPPSIEKIGRKQWFIEK
;
A
#
# COMPACT_ATOMS: atom_id res chain seq x y z
N MET A 1 -11.04 -26.61 4.93
CA MET A 1 -10.40 -25.28 4.85
C MET A 1 -10.45 -24.83 3.41
N ALA A 2 -10.76 -23.56 3.12
CA ALA A 2 -10.79 -23.07 1.74
C ALA A 2 -9.44 -22.43 1.36
N GLU A 3 -9.10 -22.47 0.08
CA GLU A 3 -8.01 -21.66 -0.47
C GLU A 3 -8.48 -20.19 -0.54
N SER A 4 -7.73 -19.30 0.09
CA SER A 4 -7.95 -17.85 0.00
C SER A 4 -7.30 -17.29 -1.27
N LYS A 5 -8.01 -16.38 -1.95
CA LYS A 5 -7.47 -15.62 -3.08
C LYS A 5 -7.02 -14.24 -2.62
N LEU A 6 -5.92 -13.76 -3.20
CA LEU A 6 -5.43 -12.40 -2.97
C LEU A 6 -6.52 -11.40 -3.35
N ASN A 7 -6.85 -10.51 -2.42
CA ASN A 7 -7.77 -9.41 -2.64
C ASN A 7 -7.15 -8.15 -2.03
N VAL A 8 -7.00 -7.11 -2.85
CA VAL A 8 -6.39 -5.83 -2.46
C VAL A 8 -7.34 -4.72 -2.84
N ILE A 9 -7.72 -3.92 -1.85
CA ILE A 9 -8.68 -2.83 -2.01
C ILE A 9 -8.03 -1.55 -1.52
N LEU A 10 -8.04 -0.50 -2.34
CA LEU A 10 -7.69 0.85 -1.90
C LEU A 10 -8.83 1.39 -1.04
N LEU A 11 -8.59 1.60 0.25
CA LEU A 11 -9.59 2.10 1.19
C LEU A 11 -9.62 3.63 1.20
N ARG A 12 -8.44 4.25 1.27
CA ARG A 12 -8.25 5.69 1.36
C ARG A 12 -6.92 6.12 0.74
N TYR A 13 -6.86 7.37 0.31
CA TYR A 13 -5.65 8.02 -0.20
C TYR A 13 -5.74 9.53 0.03
N THR A 14 -4.59 10.22 -0.03
CA THR A 14 -4.53 11.69 -0.03
C THR A 14 -5.20 12.25 -1.29
N THR A 15 -6.22 13.10 -1.14
CA THR A 15 -6.87 13.77 -2.28
C THR A 15 -5.87 14.69 -3.00
N ASP A 16 -5.96 14.74 -4.33
CA ASP A 16 -5.08 15.57 -5.17
C ASP A 16 -3.59 15.39 -4.84
N PRO A 17 -3.05 14.15 -4.91
CA PRO A 17 -1.72 13.83 -4.41
C PRO A 17 -0.60 14.60 -5.13
N GLU A 18 -0.77 14.86 -6.42
CA GLU A 18 0.19 15.63 -7.21
C GLU A 18 0.26 17.11 -6.77
N GLU A 19 -0.90 17.68 -6.40
CA GLU A 19 -0.97 19.06 -5.94
C GLU A 19 -0.22 19.24 -4.62
N ILE A 20 -0.40 18.34 -3.65
CA ILE A 20 0.31 18.46 -2.36
C ILE A 20 1.82 18.26 -2.50
N VAL A 21 2.27 17.34 -3.36
CA VAL A 21 3.69 17.15 -3.67
C VAL A 21 4.28 18.41 -4.29
N ALA A 22 3.58 18.98 -5.28
CA ALA A 22 4.05 20.19 -5.96
C ALA A 22 4.10 21.41 -5.03
N GLN A 23 3.11 21.57 -4.14
CA GLN A 23 3.10 22.62 -3.13
C GLN A 23 4.26 22.47 -2.14
N ALA A 24 4.44 21.27 -1.58
CA ALA A 24 5.52 20.99 -0.63
C ALA A 24 6.90 21.24 -1.25
N ALA A 25 7.13 20.77 -2.48
CA ALA A 25 8.39 20.98 -3.18
C ALA A 25 8.65 22.46 -3.49
N ARG A 26 7.66 23.18 -4.02
CA ARG A 26 7.83 24.61 -4.36
C ARG A 26 8.02 25.49 -3.14
N LEU A 27 7.41 25.15 -2.01
CA LEU A 27 7.59 25.88 -0.76
C LEU A 27 9.07 25.97 -0.35
N CYS A 28 9.86 24.92 -0.62
CA CYS A 28 11.29 24.90 -0.28
C CYS A 28 12.15 25.85 -1.13
N TYR A 29 11.69 26.27 -2.31
CA TYR A 29 12.50 27.00 -3.30
C TYR A 29 11.84 28.30 -3.80
N SER A 30 10.70 28.69 -3.22
CA SER A 30 9.94 29.87 -3.64
C SER A 30 9.90 30.92 -2.53
N PRO A 31 10.16 32.20 -2.82
CA PRO A 31 9.90 33.29 -1.89
C PRO A 31 8.40 33.64 -1.79
N ALA A 32 7.54 32.98 -2.58
CA ALA A 32 6.12 33.26 -2.63
C ALA A 32 5.38 32.77 -1.37
N SER A 33 4.29 33.44 -1.03
CA SER A 33 3.42 33.00 0.07
C SER A 33 2.74 31.67 -0.25
N VAL A 34 2.22 30.99 0.77
CA VAL A 34 1.46 29.74 0.60
C VAL A 34 0.25 29.94 -0.32
N ASP A 35 -0.43 31.09 -0.24
CA ASP A 35 -1.59 31.39 -1.08
C ASP A 35 -1.22 31.63 -2.55
N ASP A 36 -0.05 32.23 -2.81
CA ASP A 36 0.47 32.40 -4.16
C ASP A 36 0.87 31.06 -4.79
N LEU A 37 1.50 30.18 -4.00
CA LEU A 37 1.87 28.83 -4.43
C LEU A 37 0.65 28.01 -4.85
N LYS A 38 -0.44 28.05 -4.06
CA LYS A 38 -1.71 27.37 -4.41
C LYS A 38 -2.24 27.82 -5.77
N LYS A 39 -2.19 29.12 -6.09
CA LYS A 39 -2.64 29.65 -7.38
C LYS A 39 -1.74 29.19 -8.54
N GLN A 40 -0.43 29.13 -8.33
CA GLN A 40 0.55 28.72 -9.34
C GLN A 40 0.57 27.20 -9.63
N VAL A 41 0.10 26.38 -8.68
CA VAL A 41 0.03 24.92 -8.84
C VAL A 41 -1.17 24.55 -9.71
N LYS A 42 -2.32 25.24 -9.56
CA LYS A 42 -3.53 24.99 -10.38
C LYS A 42 -3.39 25.25 -11.88
N THR A 43 -2.37 25.99 -12.31
CA THR A 43 -2.25 26.48 -13.70
C THR A 43 -1.15 25.80 -14.51
N LYS A 44 -0.43 24.83 -13.93
CA LYS A 44 0.74 24.17 -14.55
C LYS A 44 0.56 22.66 -14.64
N ASP A 45 1.27 22.06 -15.58
CA ASP A 45 1.43 20.61 -15.70
C ASP A 45 2.20 20.07 -14.48
N LEU A 46 1.50 19.38 -13.58
CA LEU A 46 2.05 18.86 -12.32
C LEU A 46 2.82 17.57 -12.53
N ALA A 47 2.39 16.73 -13.47
CA ALA A 47 3.01 15.44 -13.73
C ALA A 47 4.47 15.59 -14.17
N SER A 48 4.75 16.45 -15.16
CA SER A 48 6.12 16.70 -15.63
C SER A 48 7.00 17.37 -14.57
N PHE A 49 6.42 18.13 -13.63
CA PHE A 49 7.15 18.69 -12.50
C PHE A 49 7.54 17.60 -11.48
N ILE A 50 6.63 16.70 -11.16
CA ILE A 50 6.86 15.58 -10.23
C ILE A 50 7.86 14.58 -10.81
N GLU A 51 7.79 14.31 -12.11
CA GLU A 51 8.77 13.47 -12.81
C GLU A 51 10.19 14.04 -12.65
N LYS A 52 10.37 15.34 -12.93
CA LYS A 52 11.66 16.04 -12.71
C LYS A 52 12.12 15.99 -11.25
N LEU A 53 11.22 16.19 -10.28
CA LEU A 53 11.57 16.07 -8.86
C LEU A 53 12.09 14.67 -8.51
N THR A 54 11.44 13.64 -9.07
CA THR A 54 11.81 12.24 -8.86
C THR A 54 13.16 11.92 -9.51
N ASP A 55 13.42 12.41 -10.72
CA ASP A 55 14.70 12.26 -11.44
C ASP A 55 15.87 12.89 -10.67
N MET A 56 15.62 14.05 -10.04
CA MET A 56 16.59 14.72 -9.16
C MET A 56 16.76 14.05 -7.79
N ARG A 57 16.02 12.97 -7.52
CA ARG A 57 15.97 12.27 -6.22
C ARG A 57 15.54 13.17 -5.05
N HIS A 58 14.72 14.18 -5.33
CA HIS A 58 14.10 15.03 -4.30
C HIS A 58 12.80 14.37 -3.83
N LEU A 59 12.93 13.32 -3.03
CA LEU A 59 11.81 12.42 -2.70
C LEU A 59 11.02 12.83 -1.45
N SER A 60 11.55 13.71 -0.59
CA SER A 60 10.86 14.13 0.63
C SER A 60 9.46 14.73 0.40
N PRO A 61 9.18 15.49 -0.70
CA PRO A 61 7.82 15.97 -0.95
C PRO A 61 6.82 14.85 -1.27
N VAL A 62 7.28 13.70 -1.79
CA VAL A 62 6.43 12.54 -2.11
C VAL A 62 5.91 11.87 -0.83
N GLU A 63 6.62 12.01 0.29
CA GLU A 63 6.23 11.43 1.59
C GLU A 63 4.95 12.06 2.17
N HIS A 64 4.51 13.21 1.65
CA HIS A 64 3.22 13.82 2.03
C HIS A 64 1.99 13.08 1.45
N VAL A 65 2.20 12.17 0.50
CA VAL A 65 1.13 11.36 -0.09
C VAL A 65 1.01 10.02 0.63
N THR A 66 -0.21 9.67 1.02
CA THR A 66 -0.51 8.43 1.73
C THR A 66 -1.55 7.60 0.97
N PHE A 67 -1.39 6.28 1.03
CA PHE A 67 -2.35 5.30 0.51
C PHE A 67 -2.60 4.23 1.57
N THR A 68 -3.86 3.89 1.79
CA THR A 68 -4.29 2.88 2.76
C THR A 68 -5.00 1.76 2.04
N PHE A 69 -4.47 0.55 2.17
CA PHE A 69 -5.00 -0.64 1.52
C PHE A 69 -5.59 -1.63 2.54
N GLY A 70 -6.72 -2.23 2.19
CA GLY A 70 -7.23 -3.45 2.78
C GLY A 70 -6.66 -4.62 1.99
N ILE A 71 -5.97 -5.53 2.67
CA ILE A 71 -5.29 -6.67 2.04
C ILE A 71 -5.80 -7.95 2.69
N GLU A 72 -6.41 -8.81 1.87
CA GLU A 72 -6.91 -10.13 2.25
C GLU A 72 -6.27 -11.20 1.38
N GLY A 73 -6.34 -12.46 1.83
CA GLY A 73 -5.79 -13.58 1.07
C GLY A 73 -4.26 -13.53 0.92
N ILE A 74 -3.57 -12.98 1.92
CA ILE A 74 -2.11 -13.10 2.07
C ILE A 74 -1.75 -14.05 3.21
N SER A 75 -0.60 -14.72 3.09
CA SER A 75 -0.17 -15.69 4.09
C SER A 75 0.40 -15.00 5.32
N ARG A 76 0.39 -15.71 6.46
CA ARG A 76 1.12 -15.29 7.66
C ARG A 76 2.59 -14.98 7.36
N ALA A 77 3.24 -15.85 6.59
CA ALA A 77 4.63 -15.64 6.16
C ALA A 77 4.81 -14.36 5.34
N CYS A 78 3.89 -14.07 4.41
CA CYS A 78 3.90 -12.82 3.64
C CYS A 78 3.74 -11.60 4.56
N SER A 79 2.75 -11.63 5.47
CA SER A 79 2.54 -10.53 6.42
C SER A 79 3.78 -10.27 7.31
N HIS A 80 4.51 -11.32 7.71
CA HIS A 80 5.74 -11.21 8.48
C HIS A 80 6.89 -10.53 7.72
N GLN A 81 6.89 -10.59 6.38
CA GLN A 81 7.83 -9.84 5.56
C GLN A 81 7.37 -8.39 5.36
N ILE A 82 6.07 -8.18 5.09
CA ILE A 82 5.51 -6.84 4.87
C ILE A 82 5.76 -5.93 6.07
N VAL A 83 5.52 -6.40 7.30
CA VAL A 83 5.69 -5.57 8.51
C VAL A 83 7.16 -5.18 8.79
N ARG A 84 8.12 -5.69 8.02
CA ARG A 84 9.53 -5.25 8.11
C ARG A 84 9.77 -3.90 7.45
N HIS A 85 8.87 -3.44 6.59
CA HIS A 85 8.89 -2.09 6.05
C HIS A 85 8.39 -1.11 7.13
N ARG A 86 9.33 -0.41 7.77
CA ARG A 86 9.08 0.41 8.97
C ARG A 86 8.41 1.76 8.69
N LEU A 87 8.52 2.27 7.47
CA LEU A 87 7.86 3.51 7.05
C LEU A 87 6.46 3.23 6.51
N ALA A 88 5.62 2.64 7.36
CA ALA A 88 4.22 2.31 7.09
C ALA A 88 3.49 2.05 8.41
N SER A 89 2.16 2.03 8.37
CA SER A 89 1.29 1.75 9.52
C SER A 89 0.45 0.51 9.25
N TYR A 90 0.36 -0.39 10.23
CA TYR A 90 -0.28 -1.70 10.07
C TYR A 90 -1.32 -1.97 11.15
N SER A 91 -2.47 -2.49 10.72
CA SER A 91 -3.48 -3.12 11.57
C SER A 91 -3.77 -4.51 11.02
N GLN A 92 -3.41 -5.56 11.77
CA GLN A 92 -3.54 -6.93 11.33
C GLN A 92 -4.58 -7.68 12.17
N GLN A 93 -5.38 -8.53 11.53
CA GLN A 93 -6.30 -9.42 12.22
C GLN A 93 -5.55 -10.30 13.23
N SER A 94 -5.93 -10.17 14.50
CA SER A 94 -5.28 -10.89 15.58
C SER A 94 -5.88 -12.27 15.76
N GLN A 95 -5.08 -13.32 15.59
CA GLN A 95 -5.49 -14.69 15.91
C GLN A 95 -5.69 -14.94 17.42
N ARG A 96 -5.27 -14.00 18.30
CA ARG A 96 -5.61 -14.06 19.74
C ARG A 96 -7.09 -13.81 20.00
N TYR A 97 -7.75 -13.06 19.12
CA TYR A 97 -9.17 -12.68 19.26
C TYR A 97 -10.05 -13.34 18.20
N VAL A 98 -9.55 -13.49 16.97
CA VAL A 98 -10.26 -14.15 15.88
C VAL A 98 -9.69 -15.54 15.70
N GLY A 99 -10.20 -16.46 16.54
CA GLY A 99 -9.81 -17.86 16.55
C GLY A 99 -10.47 -18.68 15.45
N GLN A 100 -10.02 -19.93 15.36
CA GLN A 100 -10.44 -20.93 14.37
C GLN A 100 -11.92 -21.34 14.47
N GLN A 101 -12.58 -21.01 15.59
CA GLN A 101 -14.00 -21.25 15.88
C GLN A 101 -14.86 -19.98 15.72
N SER A 102 -14.41 -18.98 14.96
CA SER A 102 -15.29 -17.85 14.63
C SER A 102 -16.58 -18.41 14.01
N LYS A 103 -17.75 -17.85 14.38
CA LYS A 103 -19.10 -18.34 14.01
C LYS A 103 -19.33 -18.57 12.50
N LYS A 104 -18.38 -18.19 11.64
CA LYS A 104 -18.41 -18.29 10.18
C LYS A 104 -17.48 -19.33 9.56
N SER A 105 -16.57 -19.99 10.29
CA SER A 105 -15.55 -20.85 9.65
C SER A 105 -15.11 -22.05 10.50
N SER A 106 -15.08 -23.23 9.90
CA SER A 106 -14.52 -24.48 10.44
C SER A 106 -13.00 -24.58 10.18
N GLY A 107 -12.22 -23.56 10.56
CA GLY A 107 -10.79 -23.50 10.22
C GLY A 107 -10.28 -22.13 9.80
N PHE A 108 -8.95 -21.96 9.79
CA PHE A 108 -8.34 -20.90 8.98
C PHE A 108 -8.27 -21.34 7.52
N ASN A 109 -8.45 -20.40 6.60
CA ASN A 109 -8.17 -20.63 5.19
C ASN A 109 -6.65 -20.68 4.94
N PHE A 110 -6.25 -21.30 3.85
CA PHE A 110 -4.83 -21.44 3.47
C PHE A 110 -4.57 -20.76 2.12
N ILE A 111 -3.29 -20.60 1.79
CA ILE A 111 -2.85 -20.05 0.51
C ILE A 111 -1.83 -21.01 -0.08
N VAL A 112 -2.01 -21.37 -1.34
CA VAL A 112 -1.01 -22.13 -2.10
C VAL A 112 0.06 -21.14 -2.58
N PRO A 113 1.34 -21.35 -2.26
CA PRO A 113 2.40 -20.49 -2.77
C PRO A 113 2.41 -20.51 -4.31
N PRO A 114 2.51 -19.35 -4.99
CA PRO A 114 2.51 -19.30 -6.45
C PRO A 114 3.62 -20.15 -7.09
N SER A 115 4.75 -20.34 -6.41
CA SER A 115 5.84 -21.20 -6.86
C SER A 115 5.46 -22.69 -6.88
N ILE A 116 4.62 -23.15 -5.96
CA ILE A 116 4.14 -24.53 -5.89
C ILE A 116 3.12 -24.81 -6.99
N GLU A 117 2.24 -23.85 -7.25
CA GLU A 117 1.27 -23.93 -8.35
C GLU A 117 1.98 -23.98 -9.71
N LYS A 118 3.01 -23.15 -9.91
CA LYS A 118 3.83 -23.12 -11.14
C LYS A 118 4.51 -24.45 -11.46
N ILE A 119 4.91 -25.23 -10.46
CA ILE A 119 5.55 -26.55 -10.66
C ILE A 119 4.53 -27.71 -10.69
N GLY A 120 3.23 -27.41 -10.74
CA GLY A 120 2.17 -28.43 -10.83
C GLY A 120 1.96 -29.23 -9.54
N ARG A 121 2.50 -28.80 -8.39
CA ARG A 121 2.43 -29.54 -7.12
C ARG A 121 1.35 -29.03 -6.15
N LYS A 122 0.32 -28.37 -6.69
CA LYS A 122 -0.79 -27.84 -5.89
C LYS A 122 -1.52 -28.94 -5.10
N GLN A 123 -1.84 -30.06 -5.74
CA GLN A 123 -2.54 -31.17 -5.10
C GLN A 123 -1.72 -31.76 -3.93
N TRP A 124 -0.42 -32.00 -4.16
CA TRP A 124 0.51 -32.46 -3.13
C TRP A 124 0.57 -31.54 -1.91
N PHE A 125 0.48 -30.21 -2.11
CA PHE A 125 0.49 -29.24 -1.02
C PHE A 125 -0.83 -29.21 -0.24
N ILE A 126 -1.97 -29.44 -0.89
CA ILE A 126 -3.29 -29.43 -0.25
C ILE A 126 -3.55 -30.71 0.55
N GLU A 127 -3.02 -31.85 0.11
CA GLU A 127 -3.17 -33.15 0.76
C GLU A 127 -2.27 -33.35 1.98
N LYS A 128 -1.29 -32.46 2.17
CA LYS A 128 -0.35 -32.47 3.30
C LYS A 128 -0.89 -31.68 4.49
#